data_AF-A0A9W9ZX45-F1
#
_entry.id   AF-A0A9W9ZX45-F1
#
_cell.length_a   1.000
_cell.length_b   1.000
_cell.length_c   1.000
_cell.angle_alpha   90.00
_cell.angle_beta   90.00
_cell.angle_gamma   90.00
#
_symmetry.space_group_name_H-M   'P 1'
#
loop_
_entity.id
_entity.type
_entity.pdbx_description
1 polymer ?
#
loop_
_entity_poly.entity_id
_entity_poly.type
_entity_poly.pdbx_seq_one_letter_code
_entity_poly.pdbx_strand_id
1 'polypeptide(L)'
;MALDDISFKESPCCKSIHSFIIRTSRISVSGTIVQLGSETTGLNNVCACPKRLTGNHSNNIVEPIGCYKDKSARAIPVLLYNFRGAIDWYHMDNTINDCAKKAQEIGFKLFGVQYYGECWSGSADDVAQYDRYGSAPPKNCWNGVGKLWTNYVYKIV
;
A
#
# COMPACT_ATOMS: atom_id res chain seq x y z
N MET A 1 -36.97 15.13 6.99
CA MET A 1 -36.63 14.09 7.98
C MET A 1 -35.40 13.38 7.47
N ALA A 2 -34.30 13.50 8.21
CA ALA A 2 -33.00 12.96 7.88
C ALA A 2 -32.99 11.42 7.89
N LEU A 3 -32.10 10.81 7.09
CA LEU A 3 -31.24 9.71 7.52
C LEU A 3 -29.87 9.81 6.81
N ASP A 4 -28.94 10.33 7.58
CA ASP A 4 -27.49 10.11 7.74
C ASP A 4 -26.78 8.91 7.05
N ASP A 5 -25.55 9.23 6.61
CA ASP A 5 -24.29 8.47 6.58
C ASP A 5 -24.17 7.09 5.92
N ILE A 6 -23.31 7.00 4.88
CA ILE A 6 -21.98 6.37 4.95
C ILE A 6 -21.08 7.06 3.90
N SER A 7 -20.06 7.78 4.36
CA SER A 7 -18.96 8.28 3.53
C SER A 7 -17.99 7.12 3.24
N PHE A 8 -18.08 6.53 2.05
CA PHE A 8 -17.04 5.64 1.55
C PHE A 8 -15.87 6.49 1.05
N LYS A 9 -14.78 6.50 1.83
CA LYS A 9 -13.49 7.05 1.40
C LYS A 9 -12.97 6.19 0.24
N GLU A 10 -13.02 6.74 -0.96
CA GLU A 10 -12.62 6.05 -2.19
C GLU A 10 -11.15 5.62 -2.16
N SER A 11 -10.90 4.34 -2.49
CA SER A 11 -9.60 3.85 -2.96
C SER A 11 -9.61 3.82 -4.50
N PRO A 12 -8.50 4.15 -5.19
CA PRO A 12 -8.53 4.67 -6.57
C PRO A 12 -8.65 3.62 -7.70
N CYS A 13 -8.96 2.35 -7.42
CA CYS A 13 -8.80 1.29 -8.43
C CYS A 13 -10.04 0.90 -9.25
N CYS A 14 -11.17 1.61 -9.15
CA CYS A 14 -12.26 1.38 -10.09
C CYS A 14 -13.18 2.60 -10.23
N LYS A 15 -13.04 3.37 -11.32
CA LYS A 15 -14.06 4.32 -11.77
C LYS A 15 -14.26 4.22 -13.27
N SER A 16 -15.35 3.57 -13.69
CA SER A 16 -16.01 3.76 -14.99
C SER A 16 -17.12 2.74 -15.22
N ILE A 17 -18.29 3.00 -15.83
CA ILE A 17 -19.16 4.19 -16.06
C ILE A 17 -20.57 3.58 -16.31
N HIS A 18 -21.58 4.45 -16.27
CA HIS A 18 -22.78 4.46 -17.13
C HIS A 18 -24.07 3.80 -16.63
N SER A 19 -25.02 4.70 -16.33
CA SER A 19 -26.46 4.49 -16.41
C SER A 19 -26.87 3.98 -17.79
N PHE A 20 -27.53 2.83 -17.86
CA PHE A 20 -28.13 2.33 -19.10
C PHE A 20 -29.61 2.66 -19.15
N ILE A 21 -30.04 3.42 -20.17
CA ILE A 21 -31.43 3.55 -20.58
C ILE A 21 -31.73 2.45 -21.60
N ILE A 22 -32.63 1.51 -21.27
CA ILE A 22 -33.07 0.49 -22.22
C ILE A 22 -34.04 1.14 -23.23
N ARG A 23 -33.65 1.23 -24.51
CA ARG A 23 -34.58 1.52 -25.62
C ARG A 23 -34.98 0.21 -26.29
N THR A 24 -36.27 -0.12 -26.24
CA THR A 24 -36.85 -1.32 -26.87
C THR A 24 -36.84 -1.18 -28.40
N SER A 25 -36.54 -2.24 -29.15
CA SER A 25 -36.82 -2.26 -30.59
C SER A 25 -37.16 -3.67 -31.11
N ARG A 26 -38.38 -3.74 -31.64
CA ARG A 26 -39.08 -4.69 -32.56
C ARG A 26 -38.72 -6.19 -32.55
N ILE A 27 -39.76 -6.99 -32.31
CA ILE A 27 -39.83 -8.45 -32.52
C ILE A 27 -40.35 -8.71 -33.95
N SER A 28 -39.73 -9.63 -34.69
CA SER A 28 -40.28 -10.24 -35.91
C SER A 28 -40.42 -11.75 -35.69
N VAL A 29 -41.55 -12.32 -36.10
CA VAL A 29 -41.89 -13.74 -35.88
C VAL A 29 -42.17 -14.40 -37.23
N SER A 30 -41.47 -15.49 -37.54
CA SER A 30 -41.95 -16.47 -38.51
C SER A 30 -41.36 -17.85 -38.19
N GLY A 31 -42.23 -18.84 -38.00
CA GLY A 31 -41.90 -20.27 -38.16
C GLY A 31 -41.00 -20.92 -37.11
N THR A 32 -41.58 -21.22 -35.94
CA THR A 32 -41.27 -22.39 -35.10
C THR A 32 -39.95 -22.47 -34.31
N ILE A 33 -38.99 -21.53 -34.39
CA ILE A 33 -37.86 -21.48 -33.44
C ILE A 33 -37.56 -20.04 -33.01
N VAL A 34 -37.59 -19.77 -31.70
CA VAL A 34 -37.03 -18.54 -31.11
C VAL A 34 -35.51 -18.66 -31.18
N GLN A 35 -34.88 -17.95 -32.10
CA GLN A 35 -33.43 -17.87 -32.15
C GLN A 35 -32.97 -16.79 -31.17
N LEU A 36 -32.67 -17.20 -29.93
CA LEU A 36 -31.91 -16.35 -29.00
C LEU A 36 -30.48 -16.25 -29.56
N GLY A 37 -30.20 -15.18 -30.29
CA GLY A 37 -28.82 -14.74 -30.48
C GLY A 37 -28.32 -14.18 -29.15
N SER A 38 -27.71 -15.01 -28.30
CA SER A 38 -26.70 -14.51 -27.38
C SER A 38 -25.34 -14.77 -28.04
N GLU A 39 -24.77 -13.76 -28.67
CA GLU A 39 -23.31 -13.72 -28.70
C GLU A 39 -22.87 -13.62 -27.24
N THR A 40 -22.42 -14.74 -26.69
CA THR A 40 -21.72 -14.72 -25.41
C THR A 40 -20.34 -14.11 -25.66
N THR A 41 -20.28 -12.80 -25.85
CA THR A 41 -19.12 -12.08 -25.32
C THR A 41 -19.38 -12.00 -23.82
N GLY A 42 -19.01 -13.07 -23.13
CA GLY A 42 -18.94 -13.04 -21.68
C GLY A 42 -18.04 -11.88 -21.31
N LEU A 43 -18.63 -10.79 -20.83
CA LEU A 43 -17.91 -9.85 -20.01
C LEU A 43 -17.54 -10.63 -18.76
N ASN A 44 -16.31 -11.11 -18.76
CA ASN A 44 -15.63 -11.60 -17.58
C ASN A 44 -15.61 -10.40 -16.63
N ASN A 45 -16.62 -10.29 -15.77
CA ASN A 45 -16.67 -9.33 -14.68
C ASN A 45 -15.63 -9.76 -13.65
N VAL A 46 -14.37 -9.61 -14.00
CA VAL A 46 -13.26 -9.64 -13.09
C VAL A 46 -12.97 -8.17 -12.83
N CYS A 47 -13.39 -7.66 -11.66
CA CYS A 47 -12.66 -6.56 -11.05
C CYS A 47 -11.27 -7.10 -10.73
N ALA A 48 -10.41 -7.15 -11.74
CA ALA A 48 -9.02 -7.49 -11.55
C ALA A 48 -8.35 -6.24 -11.00
N CYS A 49 -8.19 -6.19 -9.67
CA CYS A 49 -6.93 -5.62 -9.20
C CYS A 49 -5.83 -6.37 -9.94
N PRO A 50 -4.87 -5.70 -10.61
CA PRO A 50 -3.80 -6.41 -11.29
C PRO A 50 -3.17 -7.37 -10.30
N LYS A 51 -3.31 -8.68 -10.55
CA LYS A 51 -2.63 -9.69 -9.76
C LYS A 51 -1.13 -9.42 -9.93
N ARG A 52 -0.50 -9.11 -8.79
CA ARG A 52 0.92 -9.21 -8.45
C ARG A 52 1.82 -9.49 -9.66
N LEU A 53 2.67 -8.53 -10.01
CA LEU A 53 3.75 -8.74 -10.99
C LEU A 53 4.49 -10.03 -10.63
N THR A 54 4.24 -11.09 -11.40
CA THR A 54 5.15 -12.23 -11.50
C THR A 54 6.32 -11.77 -12.34
N GLY A 55 7.16 -10.94 -11.74
CA GLY A 55 8.48 -10.57 -12.22
C GLY A 55 9.45 -10.95 -11.12
N ASN A 56 10.63 -11.42 -11.51
CA ASN A 56 11.77 -11.63 -10.63
C ASN A 56 11.90 -10.40 -9.68
N HIS A 57 11.51 -10.54 -8.41
CA HIS A 57 10.95 -9.41 -7.64
C HIS A 57 12.03 -8.62 -6.87
N SER A 58 12.97 -8.04 -7.62
CA SER A 58 13.88 -6.98 -7.13
C SER A 58 13.51 -5.64 -7.76
N ASN A 59 12.21 -5.28 -7.72
CA ASN A 59 11.81 -3.89 -7.89
C ASN A 59 11.80 -3.28 -6.49
N ASN A 60 12.93 -2.70 -6.11
CA ASN A 60 13.04 -1.94 -4.87
C ASN A 60 12.07 -0.74 -4.97
N ILE A 61 10.87 -0.92 -4.45
CA ILE A 61 9.87 0.14 -4.22
C ILE A 61 10.31 1.14 -3.14
N VAL A 62 11.53 0.97 -2.62
CA VAL A 62 12.09 1.76 -1.54
C VAL A 62 13.55 2.12 -1.83
N GLU A 63 13.91 3.35 -1.48
CA GLU A 63 15.27 3.86 -1.51
C GLU A 63 15.76 4.05 -0.07
N PRO A 64 16.93 3.48 0.31
CA PRO A 64 17.50 3.72 1.63
C PRO A 64 17.97 5.17 1.74
N ILE A 65 17.51 5.88 2.78
CA ILE A 65 17.95 7.24 3.08
C ILE A 65 19.13 7.20 4.06
N GLY A 66 18.98 6.50 5.20
CA GLY A 66 20.07 6.41 6.18
C GLY A 66 19.64 6.11 7.61
N CYS A 67 20.60 6.24 8.53
CA CYS A 67 20.47 5.92 9.94
C CYS A 67 20.33 7.20 10.77
N TYR A 68 19.21 7.36 11.50
CA TYR A 68 18.85 8.60 12.18
C TYR A 68 18.46 8.36 13.64
N LYS A 69 18.82 9.30 14.52
CA LYS A 69 18.50 9.21 15.95
C LYS A 69 17.00 9.43 16.18
N ASP A 70 16.44 8.75 17.16
CA ASP A 70 15.07 8.99 17.64
C ASP A 70 15.06 9.32 19.14
N LYS A 71 13.98 9.94 19.61
CA LYS A 71 13.77 10.30 21.03
C LYS A 71 12.31 10.08 21.42
N SER A 72 11.99 10.30 22.70
CA SER A 72 10.63 10.17 23.24
C SER A 72 9.60 11.03 22.50
N ALA A 73 9.95 12.29 22.21
CA ALA A 73 9.28 13.06 21.18
C ALA A 73 9.76 12.52 19.82
N ARG A 74 9.03 11.57 19.24
CA ARG A 74 9.51 10.85 18.05
C ARG A 74 9.72 11.76 16.86
N ALA A 75 10.77 11.48 16.09
CA ALA A 75 11.02 12.12 14.79
C ALA A 75 9.92 11.76 13.78
N ILE A 76 9.50 10.50 13.80
CA ILE A 76 8.40 9.95 12.99
C ILE A 76 7.42 9.22 13.93
N PRO A 77 6.31 9.86 14.34
CA PRO A 77 5.54 9.43 15.51
C PRO A 77 4.48 8.35 15.23
N VAL A 78 4.22 8.00 13.97
CA VAL A 78 3.14 7.06 13.62
C VAL A 78 3.69 5.63 13.60
N LEU A 79 3.25 4.78 14.53
CA LEU A 79 3.53 3.35 14.49
C LEU A 79 2.57 2.68 13.51
N LEU A 80 3.10 2.13 12.42
CA LEU A 80 2.30 1.40 11.43
C LEU A 80 2.00 -0.02 11.88
N TYR A 81 3.05 -0.70 12.35
CA TYR A 81 2.99 -2.09 12.80
C TYR A 81 4.26 -2.47 13.57
N ASN A 82 4.20 -3.55 14.35
CA ASN A 82 5.33 -4.11 15.06
C ASN A 82 5.53 -5.58 14.66
N PHE A 83 6.54 -5.85 13.83
CA PHE A 83 6.90 -7.19 13.35
C PHE A 83 7.94 -7.90 14.25
N ARG A 84 8.29 -7.34 15.42
CA ARG A 84 9.37 -7.90 16.25
C ARG A 84 9.16 -9.35 16.68
N GLY A 85 7.91 -9.80 16.79
CA GLY A 85 7.58 -11.20 17.10
C GLY A 85 7.79 -12.18 15.93
N ALA A 86 8.09 -11.69 14.73
CA ALA A 86 8.19 -12.49 13.51
C ALA A 86 9.42 -12.09 12.65
N ILE A 87 10.48 -11.56 13.27
CA ILE A 87 11.70 -11.18 12.56
C ILE A 87 12.41 -12.44 12.05
N ASP A 88 12.65 -12.49 10.75
CA ASP A 88 13.65 -13.36 10.14
C ASP A 88 15.01 -12.66 10.21
N TRP A 89 15.83 -13.05 11.19
CA TRP A 89 17.15 -12.45 11.43
C TRP A 89 18.16 -12.71 10.32
N TYR A 90 17.92 -13.70 9.46
CA TYR A 90 18.77 -14.01 8.31
C TYR A 90 18.38 -13.17 7.09
N HIS A 91 17.10 -12.80 7.00
CA HIS A 91 16.51 -12.05 5.90
C HIS A 91 15.79 -10.79 6.38
N MET A 92 16.58 -9.81 6.86
CA MET A 92 16.04 -8.52 7.32
C MET A 92 15.30 -7.74 6.23
N ASP A 93 15.58 -8.03 4.96
CA ASP A 93 14.84 -7.52 3.81
C ASP A 93 13.36 -7.86 3.86
N ASN A 94 12.97 -9.01 4.44
CA ASN A 94 11.56 -9.34 4.68
C ASN A 94 10.89 -8.30 5.58
N THR A 95 11.55 -7.93 6.68
CA THR A 95 11.03 -6.92 7.61
C THR A 95 10.95 -5.54 6.95
N ILE A 96 11.96 -5.16 6.17
CA ILE A 96 11.97 -3.90 5.42
C ILE A 96 10.82 -3.86 4.42
N ASN A 97 10.63 -4.94 3.65
CA ASN A 97 9.56 -5.07 2.66
C ASN A 97 8.17 -5.05 3.32
N ASP A 98 8.00 -5.67 4.47
CA ASP A 98 6.73 -5.67 5.19
C ASP A 98 6.40 -4.30 5.78
N CYS A 99 7.39 -3.57 6.31
CA CYS A 99 7.20 -2.17 6.70
C CYS A 99 6.86 -1.29 5.48
N ALA A 100 7.52 -1.50 4.33
CA ALA A 100 7.24 -0.76 3.11
C ALA A 100 5.79 -0.95 2.65
N LYS A 101 5.29 -2.20 2.65
CA LYS A 101 3.88 -2.50 2.33
C LYS A 101 2.93 -1.76 3.27
N LYS A 102 3.19 -1.76 4.59
CA LYS A 102 2.34 -1.06 5.57
C LYS A 102 2.31 0.44 5.34
N ALA A 103 3.44 1.04 4.98
CA ALA A 103 3.50 2.46 4.65
C ALA A 103 2.77 2.77 3.33
N GLN A 104 2.90 1.92 2.31
CA GLN A 104 2.19 2.06 1.03
C GLN A 104 0.67 1.93 1.17
N GLU A 105 0.18 0.98 1.96
CA GLU A 105 -1.26 0.78 2.23
C GLU A 105 -1.93 2.04 2.79
N ILE A 106 -1.18 2.85 3.56
CA ILE A 106 -1.66 4.09 4.17
C ILE A 106 -1.40 5.31 3.27
N GLY A 107 -0.55 5.18 2.26
CA GLY A 107 -0.16 6.28 1.37
C GLY A 107 0.98 7.15 1.92
N PHE A 108 1.80 6.63 2.83
CA PHE A 108 2.99 7.31 3.31
C PHE A 108 4.14 7.24 2.30
N LYS A 109 4.94 8.32 2.24
CA LYS A 109 6.06 8.46 1.31
C LYS A 109 7.40 8.00 1.91
N LEU A 110 7.44 7.76 3.21
CA LEU A 110 8.61 7.29 3.94
C LEU A 110 8.19 6.29 5.01
N PHE A 111 9.14 5.51 5.48
CA PHE A 111 9.04 4.78 6.74
C PHE A 111 10.42 4.62 7.37
N GLY A 112 10.44 4.34 8.66
CA GLY A 112 11.63 3.95 9.39
C GLY A 112 11.45 2.60 10.04
N VAL A 113 12.49 1.79 10.06
CA VAL A 113 12.53 0.55 10.85
C VAL A 113 13.33 0.82 12.12
N GLN A 114 12.66 0.74 13.26
CA GLN A 114 13.24 0.87 14.59
C GLN A 114 13.27 -0.46 15.31
N TYR A 115 14.23 -0.62 16.22
CA TYR A 115 14.35 -1.76 17.10
C TYR A 115 14.12 -3.10 16.39
N TYR A 116 14.75 -3.22 15.22
CA TYR A 116 14.78 -4.36 14.31
C TYR A 116 13.45 -4.76 13.64
N GLY A 117 12.30 -4.17 13.99
CA GLY A 117 11.03 -4.58 13.37
C GLY A 117 9.81 -3.71 13.69
N GLU A 118 9.99 -2.57 14.35
CA GLU A 118 8.92 -1.59 14.51
C GLU A 118 8.90 -0.66 13.30
N CYS A 119 7.78 -0.60 12.60
CA CYS A 119 7.59 0.24 11.43
C CYS A 119 7.02 1.59 11.86
N TRP A 120 7.83 2.64 11.74
CA TRP A 120 7.45 4.01 12.07
C TRP A 120 7.29 4.85 10.80
N SER A 121 6.47 5.89 10.84
CA SER A 121 6.32 6.86 9.75
C SER A 121 5.94 8.25 10.27
N GLY A 122 6.10 9.23 9.40
CA GLY A 122 5.58 10.59 9.58
C GLY A 122 4.11 10.70 9.15
N SER A 123 3.64 11.93 8.96
CA SER A 123 2.38 12.17 8.26
C SER A 123 2.58 12.01 6.74
N ALA A 124 1.49 11.89 5.98
CA ALA A 124 1.56 11.79 4.52
C ALA A 124 2.22 12.99 3.84
N ASP A 125 2.19 14.15 4.52
CA ASP A 125 2.68 15.42 4.01
C ASP A 125 4.04 15.82 4.58
N ASP A 126 4.47 15.22 5.71
CA ASP A 126 5.65 15.67 6.46
C ASP A 126 6.77 14.62 6.45
N VAL A 127 7.47 14.58 5.31
CA VAL A 127 8.69 13.82 5.07
C VAL A 127 9.93 14.43 5.74
N ALA A 128 9.84 15.61 6.36
CA ALA A 128 11.01 16.40 6.73
C ALA A 128 11.49 16.19 8.19
N GLN A 129 10.81 15.39 9.00
CA GLN A 129 11.11 15.30 10.44
C GLN A 129 12.01 14.12 10.82
N TYR A 130 12.27 13.17 9.92
CA TYR A 130 13.00 11.93 10.26
C TYR A 130 14.43 12.18 10.75
N ASP A 131 15.06 13.29 10.32
CA ASP A 131 16.44 13.66 10.63
C ASP A 131 16.57 14.79 11.65
N ARG A 132 15.47 15.22 12.30
CA ARG A 132 15.49 16.37 13.24
C ARG A 132 16.44 16.21 14.44
N TYR A 133 16.88 14.99 14.73
CA TYR A 133 17.86 14.67 15.77
C TYR A 133 19.26 14.34 15.22
N GLY A 134 19.43 14.50 13.92
CA GLY A 134 20.64 14.21 13.18
C GLY A 134 20.90 12.72 12.95
N SER A 135 21.92 12.45 12.14
CA SER A 135 22.37 11.10 11.84
C SER A 135 22.80 10.35 13.10
N ALA A 136 22.47 9.08 13.16
CA ALA A 136 22.95 8.16 14.18
C ALA A 136 24.31 7.57 13.78
N PRO A 137 25.15 7.17 14.76
CA PRO A 137 26.36 6.40 14.46
C PRO A 137 26.02 5.14 13.64
N PRO A 138 26.83 4.76 12.63
CA PRO A 138 26.53 3.63 11.76
C PRO A 138 26.26 2.32 12.52
N LYS A 139 26.95 2.09 13.66
CA LYS A 139 26.75 0.93 14.55
C LYS A 139 25.36 0.81 15.17
N ASN A 140 24.54 1.87 15.12
CA ASN A 140 23.18 1.89 15.61
C ASN A 140 22.16 1.43 14.56
N CYS A 141 22.62 1.18 13.34
CA CYS A 141 21.85 0.45 12.35
C CYS A 141 22.62 -0.80 11.91
N TRP A 142 21.90 -1.81 11.47
CA TRP A 142 22.45 -3.08 11.03
C TRP A 142 21.51 -3.67 10.00
N ASN A 143 22.04 -4.12 8.85
CA ASN A 143 21.26 -4.72 7.76
C ASN A 143 19.98 -3.93 7.38
N GLY A 144 20.08 -2.61 7.28
CA GLY A 144 18.95 -1.75 6.89
C GLY A 144 17.90 -1.52 7.96
N VAL A 145 18.13 -1.94 9.21
CA VAL A 145 17.23 -1.66 10.33
C VAL A 145 17.92 -0.92 11.46
N GLY A 146 17.17 -0.12 12.21
CA GLY A 146 17.66 0.61 13.36
C GLY A 146 17.59 -0.20 14.66
N LYS A 147 18.50 0.09 15.60
CA LYS A 147 18.45 -0.40 16.99
C LYS A 147 17.44 0.41 17.81
N LEU A 148 17.41 0.17 19.13
CA LEU A 148 16.61 0.97 20.06
C LEU A 148 16.92 2.47 19.90
N TRP A 149 15.87 3.30 19.82
CA TRP A 149 15.96 4.76 19.63
C TRP A 149 16.73 5.21 18.38
N THR A 150 16.73 4.40 17.33
CA THR A 150 17.36 4.73 16.04
C THR A 150 16.48 4.19 14.93
N ASN A 151 16.20 5.01 13.92
CA ASN A 151 15.45 4.63 12.73
C ASN A 151 16.43 4.44 11.57
N TYR A 152 16.35 3.32 10.86
CA TYR A 152 16.84 3.26 9.49
C TYR A 152 15.70 3.65 8.57
N VAL A 153 15.87 4.74 7.83
CA VAL A 153 14.81 5.43 7.10
C VAL A 153 14.89 5.11 5.61
N TYR A 154 13.72 4.90 5.01
CA TYR A 154 13.52 4.61 3.61
C TYR A 154 12.49 5.57 3.01
N LYS A 155 12.68 5.92 1.75
CA LYS A 155 11.70 6.61 0.91
C LYS A 155 10.99 5.60 0.03
N ILE A 156 9.70 5.76 -0.19
CA ILE A 156 8.93 4.97 -1.16
C ILE A 156 8.99 5.65 -2.54
N VAL A 157 9.28 4.87 -3.59
CA VAL A 157 9.37 5.32 -4.99
C VAL A 157 8.21 4.85 -5.86
#